data_AF-A0AB34LHK1-F1
#
_entry.id   AF-A0AB34LHK1-F1
#
_cell.length_a   1.000
_cell.length_b   1.000
_cell.length_c   1.000
_cell.angle_alpha   90.00
_cell.angle_beta   90.00
_cell.angle_gamma   90.00
#
_symmetry.space_group_name_H-M   'P 1'
#
loop_
_entity.id
_entity.type
_entity.pdbx_description
1 polymer ?
#
loop_
_entity_poly.entity_id
_entity_poly.type
_entity_poly.pdbx_seq_one_letter_code
_entity_poly.pdbx_strand_id
1 'polypeptide(L)'
;MKTQEEYAHEIDEIVRRDVDSCQSDWFDIDKEIFMLPENKDKIFILGTRKTGCDLLILGGTNCNEGTLDRIFGCLGNEKFYVCQPIAFYQTLQNIQKRLALYAFKIATAYFRGQGLVPVFEDSHCKLIKL
;
A
#
# COMPACT_ATOMS: atom_id res chain seq x y z
N MET A 1 -1.78 4.55 20.02
CA MET A 1 -1.40 4.41 18.60
C MET A 1 -0.72 3.06 18.48
N LYS A 2 -1.10 2.24 17.51
CA LYS A 2 -0.46 0.93 17.33
C LYS A 2 1.01 1.11 16.95
N THR A 3 1.87 0.19 17.36
CA THR A 3 3.27 0.16 16.94
C THR A 3 3.40 -0.36 15.52
N GLN A 4 4.57 -0.17 14.92
CA GLN A 4 4.88 -0.67 13.58
C GLN A 4 4.84 -2.20 13.54
N GLU A 5 5.29 -2.86 14.61
CA GLU A 5 5.23 -4.31 14.79
C GLU A 5 3.78 -4.82 14.88
N GLU A 6 2.90 -4.10 15.57
CA GLU A 6 1.47 -4.44 15.64
C GLU A 6 0.81 -4.35 14.25
N TYR A 7 1.12 -3.31 13.46
CA TYR A 7 0.66 -3.25 12.07
C TYR A 7 1.24 -4.37 11.21
N ALA A 8 2.53 -4.69 11.36
CA ALA A 8 3.17 -5.77 10.61
C ALA A 8 2.52 -7.12 10.93
N HIS A 9 2.17 -7.37 12.19
CA HIS A 9 1.45 -8.57 12.61
C HIS A 9 0.05 -8.66 11.98
N GLU A 10 -0.71 -7.56 11.96
CA GLU A 10 -2.00 -7.53 11.27
C GLU A 10 -1.88 -7.75 9.76
N ILE A 11 -0.83 -7.23 9.13
CA ILE A 11 -0.54 -7.51 7.71
C ILE A 11 -0.18 -8.99 7.52
N ASP A 12 0.61 -9.60 8.41
CA ASP A 12 0.90 -11.04 8.35
C ASP A 12 -0.39 -11.87 8.30
N GLU A 13 -1.39 -11.53 9.13
CA GLU A 13 -2.70 -12.20 9.15
C GLU A 13 -3.49 -11.97 7.86
N ILE A 14 -3.48 -10.74 7.33
CA ILE A 14 -4.14 -10.41 6.07
C ILE A 14 -3.52 -11.21 4.91
N VAL A 15 -2.18 -11.26 4.83
CA VAL A 15 -1.46 -11.97 3.76
C VAL A 15 -1.74 -13.47 3.84
N ARG A 16 -1.64 -14.09 5.02
CA ARG A 16 -1.96 -15.52 5.19
C ARG A 16 -3.40 -15.87 4.79
N ARG A 17 -4.33 -14.93 4.98
CA ARG A 17 -5.75 -15.12 4.62
C ARG A 17 -6.01 -14.91 3.13
N ASP A 18 -5.40 -13.89 2.53
CA ASP A 18 -5.79 -13.39 1.21
C ASP A 18 -4.90 -13.90 0.05
N VAL A 19 -3.72 -14.43 0.37
CA VAL A 19 -2.69 -14.81 -0.61
C VAL A 19 -2.45 -16.32 -0.56
N ASP A 20 -2.77 -17.02 -1.64
CA ASP A 20 -2.64 -18.48 -1.77
C ASP A 20 -1.21 -18.89 -2.12
N SER A 21 -0.50 -18.10 -2.94
CA SER A 21 0.88 -18.33 -3.36
C SER A 21 1.71 -17.04 -3.36
N CYS A 22 3.03 -17.15 -3.27
CA CYS A 22 3.95 -16.01 -3.20
C CYS A 22 3.77 -15.12 -1.95
N GLN A 23 3.38 -15.70 -0.81
CA GLN A 23 3.36 -14.99 0.48
C GLN A 23 4.75 -14.45 0.87
N SER A 24 5.83 -15.03 0.32
CA SER A 24 7.21 -14.58 0.46
C SER A 24 7.41 -13.11 0.06
N ASP A 25 6.60 -12.58 -0.87
CA ASP A 25 6.67 -11.15 -1.25
C ASP A 25 6.54 -10.26 -0.01
N TRP A 26 5.61 -10.60 0.88
CA TRP A 26 5.49 -9.92 2.17
C TRP A 26 6.56 -10.35 3.16
N PHE A 27 6.64 -11.65 3.45
CA PHE A 27 7.42 -12.14 4.59
C PHE A 27 8.93 -11.95 4.44
N ASP A 28 9.44 -11.96 3.21
CA ASP A 28 10.87 -11.92 2.92
C ASP A 28 11.35 -10.56 2.40
N ILE A 29 10.44 -9.70 1.89
CA ILE A 29 10.79 -8.42 1.25
C ILE A 29 10.00 -7.24 1.82
N ASP A 30 8.69 -7.20 1.60
CA ASP A 30 7.90 -6.00 1.92
C ASP A 30 7.83 -5.73 3.43
N LYS A 31 7.90 -6.77 4.26
CA LYS A 31 7.93 -6.62 5.73
C LYS A 31 9.21 -5.96 6.19
N GLU A 32 10.37 -6.33 5.66
CA GLU A 32 11.64 -5.69 6.01
C GLU A 32 11.63 -4.21 5.63
N ILE A 33 11.14 -3.90 4.42
CA ILE A 33 10.94 -2.51 3.98
C ILE A 33 9.97 -1.80 4.92
N PHE A 34 8.83 -2.40 5.22
CA PHE A 34 7.81 -1.81 6.09
C PHE A 34 8.37 -1.48 7.47
N MET A 35 9.27 -2.30 8.03
CA MET A 35 9.86 -2.11 9.35
C MET A 35 10.97 -1.04 9.41
N LEU A 36 11.37 -0.44 8.29
CA LEU A 36 12.37 0.63 8.29
C LEU A 36 11.90 1.86 9.09
N PRO A 37 12.79 2.53 9.85
CA PRO A 37 12.44 3.74 10.62
C PRO A 37 11.87 4.86 9.74
N GLU A 38 12.37 5.00 8.52
CA GLU A 38 11.87 5.97 7.55
C GLU A 38 10.41 5.70 7.20
N ASN A 39 9.93 4.47 7.28
CA ASN A 39 8.56 4.11 6.91
C ASN A 39 7.57 4.20 8.07
N LYS A 40 8.08 4.42 9.28
CA LYS A 40 7.28 4.51 10.48
C LYS A 40 6.23 5.63 10.38
N ASP A 41 5.03 5.30 10.86
CA ASP A 41 3.89 6.21 10.98
C ASP A 41 3.36 6.80 9.65
N LYS A 42 3.83 6.31 8.50
CA LYS A 42 3.38 6.74 7.17
C LYS A 42 2.11 6.02 6.74
N ILE A 43 1.32 6.70 5.90
CA ILE A 43 0.14 6.09 5.27
C ILE A 43 0.61 4.95 4.37
N PHE A 44 -0.05 3.80 4.46
CA PHE A 44 0.27 2.67 3.58
C PHE A 44 -0.98 2.07 2.95
N ILE A 45 -0.77 1.49 1.77
CA ILE A 45 -1.77 0.81 0.97
C ILE A 45 -1.24 -0.59 0.66
N LEU A 46 -1.98 -1.61 1.07
CA LEU A 46 -1.69 -3.01 0.75
C LEU A 46 -2.69 -3.48 -0.31
N GLY A 47 -2.18 -3.91 -1.46
CA GLY A 47 -2.92 -4.67 -2.45
C GLY A 47 -2.66 -6.16 -2.25
N THR A 48 -3.71 -6.98 -2.31
CA THR A 48 -3.55 -8.45 -2.28
C THR A 48 -4.30 -9.09 -3.45
N ARG A 49 -3.69 -10.12 -4.01
CA ARG A 49 -4.27 -11.07 -4.98
C ARG A 49 -3.96 -12.49 -4.53
N LYS A 50 -4.62 -13.49 -5.12
CA LYS A 50 -4.34 -14.89 -4.78
C LYS A 50 -2.87 -15.28 -4.97
N THR A 51 -2.17 -14.64 -5.89
CA THR A 51 -0.79 -14.95 -6.28
C THR A 51 0.25 -13.97 -5.77
N GLY A 52 -0.06 -13.19 -4.73
CA GLY A 52 0.89 -12.30 -4.07
C GLY A 52 0.24 -11.07 -3.44
N CYS A 53 1.09 -10.17 -2.95
CA CYS A 53 0.66 -8.88 -2.43
C CYS A 53 1.70 -7.82 -2.76
N ASP A 54 1.30 -6.56 -2.65
CA ASP A 54 2.17 -5.41 -2.85
C ASP A 54 1.85 -4.37 -1.79
N LEU A 55 2.88 -3.68 -1.29
CA LEU A 55 2.73 -2.61 -0.31
C LEU A 55 3.28 -1.29 -0.87
N LEU A 56 2.49 -0.23 -0.82
CA LEU A 56 2.93 1.14 -1.08
C LEU A 56 2.87 1.97 0.19
N ILE A 57 3.99 2.53 0.61
CA ILE A 57 4.10 3.40 1.78
C ILE A 57 4.27 4.84 1.29
N LEU A 58 3.23 5.67 1.44
CA LEU A 58 3.24 7.04 0.93
C LEU A 58 4.23 7.90 1.72
N GLY A 59 5.21 8.46 1.02
CA GLY A 59 6.35 9.17 1.63
C GLY A 59 7.49 8.25 2.05
N GLY A 60 7.29 6.93 1.96
CA GLY A 60 8.25 5.92 2.38
C GLY A 60 9.34 5.64 1.35
N THR A 61 10.24 4.72 1.71
CA THR A 61 11.38 4.32 0.89
C THR A 61 10.98 3.62 -0.41
N ASN A 62 9.78 3.04 -0.47
CA ASN A 62 9.21 2.40 -1.66
C ASN A 62 8.15 3.25 -2.38
N CYS A 63 8.05 4.55 -2.08
CA CYS A 63 7.05 5.44 -2.68
C CYS A 63 7.45 5.91 -4.09
N ASN A 64 7.38 5.02 -5.08
CA ASN A 64 7.74 5.32 -6.47
C ASN A 64 6.70 4.80 -7.48
N GLU A 65 6.86 5.17 -8.75
CA GLU A 65 5.95 4.75 -9.84
C GLU A 65 5.85 3.23 -9.96
N GLY A 66 6.97 2.50 -9.86
CA GLY A 66 6.97 1.05 -9.99
C GLY A 66 6.11 0.37 -8.92
N THR A 67 6.21 0.80 -7.66
CA THR A 67 5.36 0.29 -6.59
C THR A 67 3.90 0.71 -6.76
N LEU A 68 3.64 1.92 -7.25
CA LEU A 68 2.29 2.37 -7.59
C LEU A 68 1.65 1.49 -8.68
N ASP A 69 2.41 1.18 -9.74
CA ASP A 69 1.97 0.31 -10.84
C ASP A 69 1.69 -1.11 -10.36
N ARG A 70 2.54 -1.65 -9.48
CA ARG A 70 2.30 -2.96 -8.86
C ARG A 70 1.00 -2.99 -8.05
N ILE A 71 0.70 -1.94 -7.29
CA ILE A 71 -0.54 -1.86 -6.49
C ILE A 71 -1.78 -1.76 -7.37
N PHE A 72 -1.81 -0.83 -8.33
CA PHE A 72 -3.05 -0.44 -9.02
C PHE A 72 -3.12 -0.85 -10.49
N GLY A 73 -1.98 -1.12 -11.13
CA GLY A 73 -1.87 -1.45 -12.54
C GLY A 73 -1.73 -2.95 -12.77
N CYS A 74 -0.58 -3.36 -13.28
CA CYS A 74 -0.46 -4.58 -14.09
C CYS A 74 -0.58 -5.90 -13.32
N LEU A 75 -0.44 -5.89 -11.99
CA LEU A 75 -0.51 -7.12 -11.18
C LEU A 75 -1.94 -7.53 -10.80
N GLY A 76 -2.93 -6.65 -10.99
CA GLY A 76 -4.34 -7.00 -10.78
C GLY A 76 -4.70 -7.34 -9.33
N ASN A 77 -4.23 -6.55 -8.36
CA ASN A 77 -4.63 -6.71 -6.95
C ASN A 77 -6.15 -6.61 -6.78
N GLU A 78 -6.74 -7.54 -6.03
CA GLU A 78 -8.19 -7.71 -5.92
C GLU A 78 -8.78 -7.03 -4.67
N LYS A 79 -8.04 -7.09 -3.55
CA LYS A 79 -8.44 -6.46 -2.29
C LYS A 79 -7.42 -5.39 -1.93
N PHE A 80 -7.93 -4.29 -1.39
CA PHE A 80 -7.13 -3.15 -0.99
C PHE A 80 -7.37 -2.84 0.47
N TYR A 81 -6.28 -2.59 1.18
CA TYR A 81 -6.29 -2.18 2.58
C TYR A 81 -5.56 -0.86 2.71
N VAL A 82 -6.12 0.06 3.48
CA VAL A 82 -5.53 1.39 3.73
C VAL A 82 -5.44 1.61 5.22
N CYS A 83 -4.32 2.16 5.67
CA CYS A 83 -4.12 2.61 7.04
C CYS A 83 -3.46 3.99 7.04
N GLN A 84 -3.89 4.86 7.95
CA GLN A 84 -3.31 6.17 8.20
C GLN A 84 -2.89 6.22 9.68
N PRO A 85 -1.66 5.81 10.02
CA PRO A 85 -1.23 5.67 11.42
C PRO A 85 -1.35 6.98 12.21
N ILE A 86 -1.02 8.11 11.58
CA ILE A 86 -1.21 9.46 12.12
C ILE A 86 -2.49 10.06 11.53
N ALA A 87 -3.65 9.66 12.05
CA ALA A 87 -4.93 10.25 11.70
C ALA A 87 -5.70 10.72 12.94
N PHE A 88 -6.46 11.82 12.80
CA PHE A 88 -7.30 12.34 13.88
C PHE A 88 -8.39 11.34 14.30
N TYR A 89 -9.02 10.69 13.32
CA TYR A 89 -10.01 9.66 13.56
C TYR A 89 -9.33 8.32 13.82
N GLN A 90 -9.50 7.77 15.02
CA GLN A 90 -8.95 6.46 15.41
C GLN A 90 -9.33 5.33 14.44
N THR A 91 -10.51 5.42 13.80
CA THR A 91 -10.92 4.43 12.80
C THR A 91 -9.97 4.35 11.61
N LEU A 92 -9.36 5.47 11.22
CA LEU A 92 -8.40 5.52 10.10
C LEU A 92 -7.00 5.02 10.50
N GLN A 93 -6.72 4.92 11.80
CA GLN A 93 -5.50 4.31 12.34
C GLN A 93 -5.56 2.77 12.29
N ASN A 94 -6.70 2.16 11.96
CA ASN A 94 -6.79 0.72 11.77
C ASN A 94 -6.57 0.36 10.29
N ILE A 95 -6.05 -0.83 10.02
CA ILE A 95 -5.99 -1.37 8.66
C ILE A 95 -7.41 -1.69 8.20
N GLN A 96 -7.87 -0.99 7.17
CA GLN A 96 -9.25 -1.12 6.71
C GLN A 96 -9.30 -1.61 5.28
N LYS A 97 -10.09 -2.65 5.03
CA LYS A 97 -10.46 -3.03 3.67
C LYS A 97 -11.25 -1.87 3.03
N ARG A 98 -10.85 -1.48 1.83
CA ARG A 98 -11.42 -0.35 1.08
C ARG A 98 -11.61 -0.73 -0.38
N LEU A 99 -12.47 0.03 -1.05
CA LEU A 99 -12.59 -0.06 -2.50
C LEU A 99 -11.27 0.40 -3.16
N ALA A 100 -10.92 -0.21 -4.29
CA ALA A 100 -9.75 0.17 -5.08
C ALA A 100 -9.73 1.68 -5.37
N LEU A 101 -10.89 2.24 -5.77
CA LEU A 101 -11.05 3.67 -6.03
C LEU A 101 -10.73 4.55 -4.81
N TYR A 102 -11.07 4.10 -3.61
CA TYR A 102 -10.75 4.84 -2.39
C TYR A 102 -9.24 4.82 -2.12
N ALA A 103 -8.60 3.64 -2.22
CA ALA A 103 -7.15 3.52 -2.07
C ALA A 103 -6.41 4.38 -3.12
N PHE A 104 -6.86 4.32 -4.37
CA PHE A 104 -6.30 5.11 -5.47
C PHE A 104 -6.46 6.62 -5.24
N LYS A 105 -7.60 7.06 -4.70
CA LYS A 105 -7.81 8.48 -4.32
C LYS A 105 -6.79 8.94 -3.28
N ILE A 106 -6.47 8.11 -2.29
CA ILE A 106 -5.47 8.43 -1.26
C ILE A 106 -4.07 8.56 -1.87
N ALA A 107 -3.65 7.60 -2.70
CA ALA A 107 -2.38 7.67 -3.41
C ALA A 107 -2.31 8.91 -4.33
N THR A 108 -3.36 9.16 -5.11
CA THR A 108 -3.48 10.32 -6.00
C THR A 108 -3.36 11.63 -5.24
N ALA A 109 -4.00 11.77 -4.07
CA ALA A 109 -3.91 12.97 -3.26
C ALA A 109 -2.47 13.25 -2.82
N TYR A 110 -1.75 12.21 -2.41
CA TYR A 110 -0.34 12.31 -2.06
C TYR A 110 0.53 12.75 -3.24
N PHE A 111 0.44 12.07 -4.39
CA PHE A 111 1.27 12.40 -5.55
C PHE A 111 0.94 13.78 -6.14
N ARG A 112 -0.33 14.19 -6.12
CA ARG A 112 -0.73 15.55 -6.53
C ARG A 112 -0.09 16.63 -5.68
N GLY A 113 0.08 16.38 -4.38
CA GLY A 113 0.83 17.25 -3.49
C GLY A 113 2.30 17.42 -3.88
N GLN A 114 2.84 16.53 -4.73
CA GLN A 114 4.20 16.56 -5.25
C GLN A 114 4.30 17.04 -6.70
N GLY A 115 3.20 17.56 -7.28
CA GLY A 115 3.17 17.95 -8.69
C GLY A 115 3.14 16.77 -9.66
N LEU A 116 2.69 15.60 -9.21
CA LEU A 116 2.54 14.39 -10.02
C LEU A 116 1.08 13.93 -10.03
N VAL A 117 0.63 13.26 -11.08
CA VAL A 117 -0.70 12.64 -11.10
C VAL A 117 -0.60 11.21 -11.62
N PRO A 118 -1.15 10.23 -10.88
CA PRO A 118 -1.35 8.87 -11.38
C PRO A 118 -2.33 8.85 -12.56
N VAL A 119 -1.95 8.21 -13.66
CA VAL A 119 -2.79 7.98 -14.84
C VAL A 119 -2.68 6.52 -15.27
N PHE A 120 -3.76 6.00 -15.85
CA PHE A 120 -3.76 4.65 -16.43
C PHE A 120 -3.44 4.71 -17.92
N GLU A 121 -2.46 3.93 -18.33
CA GLU A 121 -2.11 3.66 -19.73
C GLU A 121 -2.15 2.13 -19.90
N ASP A 122 -3.18 1.64 -20.59
CA ASP A 122 -3.53 0.22 -20.65
C ASP A 122 -3.67 -0.40 -19.25
N SER A 123 -2.90 -1.45 -18.96
CA SER A 123 -2.88 -2.10 -17.65
C SER A 123 -1.86 -1.47 -16.69
N HIS A 124 -1.22 -0.35 -17.03
CA HIS A 124 -0.20 0.28 -16.20
C HIS A 124 -0.69 1.57 -15.55
N CYS A 125 -0.29 1.80 -14.30
CA CYS A 125 -0.47 3.04 -13.57
C CYS A 125 0.85 3.83 -13.56
N LYS A 126 0.90 4.96 -14.26
CA LYS A 126 2.09 5.80 -14.42
C LYS A 126 1.93 7.14 -13.69
N LEU A 127 3.04 7.79 -13.36
CA LEU A 127 3.08 9.13 -12.80
C LEU A 127 3.49 10.13 -13.87
N ILE A 128 2.60 11.08 -14.17
CA ILE A 128 2.92 12.21 -15.05
C ILE A 128 3.09 13.49 -14.24
N LYS A 129 3.96 14.39 -14.70
CA LYS A 129 4.11 15.73 -14.11
C LYS A 129 2.90 16.60 -14.46
N LEU A 130 2.42 17.33 -13.47
CA LEU A 130 1.40 18.37 -13.61
C LEU A 130 1.99 19.67 -14.20
#